data_AF-A0A1G2PCD7-F1
#
_entry.id   AF-A0A1G2PCD7-F1
#
_cell.length_a   1.000
_cell.length_b   1.000
_cell.length_c   1.000
_cell.angle_alpha   90.00
_cell.angle_beta   90.00
_cell.angle_gamma   90.00
#
_symmetry.space_group_name_H-M   'P 1'
#
loop_
_entity.id
_entity.type
_entity.pdbx_description
1 polymer ?
#
loop_
_entity_poly.entity_id
_entity_poly.type
_entity_poly.pdbx_seq_one_letter_code
_entity_poly.pdbx_strand_id
1 'polypeptide(L)'
;MSKNTDSEFKKFLDVISGQKEPGLVIVKNLEKLSDVVNCLVGVGFEQALSVKEAFGLEKMFIIVNQNTDKGLRDFISQYPTGQIEIFNEELMVSDILMPEYDNRSVVILVKKEDLESLQKSDFNLLDFSGPVYQ
;
A
#
# COMPACT_ATOMS: atom_id res chain seq x y z
N MET A 1 20.21 4.79 -6.42
CA MET A 1 19.92 3.48 -7.05
C MET A 1 20.75 3.33 -8.32
N SER A 2 20.99 2.10 -8.81
CA SER A 2 21.70 1.90 -10.09
C SER A 2 20.74 2.15 -11.25
N LYS A 3 21.22 2.60 -12.42
CA LYS A 3 20.37 2.91 -13.60
C LYS A 3 19.42 1.76 -14.01
N ASN A 4 19.79 0.50 -13.75
CA ASN A 4 18.94 -0.65 -14.05
C ASN A 4 17.81 -0.82 -13.03
N THR A 5 18.09 -0.61 -11.74
CA THR A 5 17.12 -0.67 -10.66
C THR A 5 16.00 0.37 -10.84
N ASP A 6 16.35 1.57 -11.31
CA ASP A 6 15.37 2.63 -11.59
C ASP A 6 14.42 2.26 -12.74
N SER A 7 14.91 1.51 -13.73
CA SER A 7 14.10 1.04 -14.87
C SER A 7 13.14 -0.07 -14.46
N GLU A 8 13.59 -1.00 -13.62
CA GLU A 8 12.76 -2.09 -13.09
C GLU A 8 11.69 -1.58 -12.14
N PHE A 9 12.02 -0.64 -11.25
CA PHE A 9 11.05 -0.06 -10.34
C PHE A 9 9.97 0.73 -11.10
N LYS A 10 10.33 1.49 -12.15
CA LYS A 10 9.34 2.17 -13.00
C LYS A 10 8.40 1.19 -13.70
N LYS A 11 8.93 0.11 -14.26
CA LYS A 11 8.08 -0.95 -14.85
C LYS A 11 7.13 -1.55 -13.83
N PHE A 12 7.58 -1.78 -12.60
CA PHE A 12 6.72 -2.22 -11.51
C PHE A 12 5.58 -1.22 -11.26
N LEU A 13 5.88 0.08 -11.18
CA LEU A 13 4.87 1.14 -11.00
C LEU A 13 3.88 1.21 -12.17
N ASP A 14 4.35 0.99 -13.40
CA ASP A 14 3.48 0.94 -14.58
C ASP A 14 2.52 -0.26 -14.53
N VAL A 15 2.97 -1.41 -14.02
CA VAL A 15 2.16 -2.63 -13.92
C VAL A 15 1.03 -2.48 -12.89
N ILE A 16 1.30 -1.83 -11.75
CA ILE A 16 0.31 -1.70 -10.65
C ILE A 16 -0.73 -0.60 -10.90
N SER A 17 -0.50 0.25 -11.90
CA SER A 17 -1.44 1.32 -12.25
C SER A 17 -2.75 0.73 -12.77
N GLY A 18 -3.87 1.16 -12.20
CA GLY A 18 -5.19 0.68 -12.59
C GLY A 18 -5.57 -0.69 -12.03
N GLN A 19 -4.73 -1.29 -11.18
CA GLN A 19 -4.95 -2.66 -10.71
C GLN A 19 -5.85 -2.72 -9.48
N LYS A 20 -6.62 -3.80 -9.39
CA LYS A 20 -7.40 -4.13 -8.18
C LYS A 20 -6.53 -4.61 -7.04
N GLU A 21 -5.37 -5.18 -7.36
CA GLU A 21 -4.42 -5.66 -6.37
C GLU A 21 -3.34 -4.59 -6.13
N PRO A 22 -3.08 -4.21 -4.87
CA PRO A 22 -2.00 -3.29 -4.55
C PRO A 22 -0.65 -3.94 -4.83
N GLY A 23 0.31 -3.14 -5.30
CA GLY A 23 1.70 -3.56 -5.42
C GLY A 23 2.37 -3.66 -4.05
N LEU A 24 3.19 -4.69 -3.83
CA LEU A 24 3.95 -4.84 -2.60
C LEU A 24 5.44 -4.53 -2.84
N VAL A 25 6.01 -3.68 -2.01
CA VAL A 25 7.43 -3.37 -1.98
C VAL A 25 8.02 -3.81 -0.64
N ILE A 26 8.99 -4.72 -0.68
CA ILE A 26 9.66 -5.26 0.50
C ILE A 26 11.08 -4.68 0.56
N VAL A 27 11.40 -3.93 1.60
CA VAL A 27 12.74 -3.34 1.78
C VAL A 27 13.51 -4.02 2.91
N LYS A 28 14.84 -4.13 2.74
CA LYS A 28 15.71 -4.80 3.72
C LYS A 28 16.02 -3.97 4.96
N ASN A 29 16.11 -2.65 4.83
CA ASN A 29 16.53 -1.75 5.91
C ASN A 29 15.93 -0.35 5.74
N LEU A 30 16.13 0.51 6.76
CA LEU A 30 15.61 1.88 6.79
C LEU A 30 16.18 2.79 5.70
N GLU A 31 17.46 2.64 5.36
CA GLU A 31 18.08 3.41 4.26
C GLU A 31 17.36 3.15 2.94
N LYS A 32 17.08 1.87 2.64
CA LYS A 32 16.33 1.48 1.43
C LYS A 32 14.88 1.92 1.48
N LEU A 33 14.27 1.94 2.66
CA LEU A 33 12.92 2.49 2.83
C LEU A 33 12.89 3.96 2.39
N SER A 34 13.81 4.78 2.88
CA SER A 34 13.92 6.19 2.50
C SER A 34 14.19 6.38 1.00
N ASP A 35 15.07 5.56 0.40
CA ASP A 35 15.31 5.57 -1.05
C ASP A 35 14.00 5.35 -1.83
N VAL A 36 13.23 4.32 -1.47
CA VAL A 36 11.97 3.98 -2.15
C VAL A 36 10.92 5.07 -1.94
N VAL A 37 10.78 5.60 -0.73
CA VAL A 37 9.86 6.71 -0.44
C VAL A 37 10.18 7.92 -1.31
N ASN A 38 11.45 8.31 -1.40
CA ASN A 38 11.88 9.43 -2.24
C ASN A 38 11.59 9.16 -3.73
N CYS A 39 11.76 7.93 -4.20
CA CYS A 39 11.40 7.55 -5.57
C CYS A 39 9.90 7.66 -5.83
N LEU A 40 9.07 7.14 -4.92
CA LEU A 40 7.60 7.19 -5.01
C LEU A 40 7.10 8.64 -5.02
N VAL A 41 7.56 9.46 -4.08
CA VAL A 41 7.24 10.89 -4.02
C VAL A 41 7.70 11.61 -5.28
N GLY A 42 8.90 11.30 -5.76
CA GLY A 42 9.46 11.87 -6.99
C GLY A 42 8.67 11.55 -8.26
N VAL A 43 7.79 10.55 -8.24
CA VAL A 43 6.89 10.19 -9.35
C VAL A 43 5.40 10.44 -9.04
N GLY A 44 5.13 11.22 -7.99
CA GLY A 44 3.81 11.75 -7.66
C GLY A 44 2.95 10.85 -6.77
N PHE A 45 3.54 9.88 -6.05
CA PHE A 45 2.82 9.16 -5.02
C PHE A 45 2.85 9.92 -3.70
N GLU A 46 1.76 9.83 -2.95
CA GLU A 46 1.62 10.42 -1.62
C GLU A 46 1.45 9.34 -0.55
N GLN A 47 1.94 9.61 0.67
CA GLN A 47 1.75 8.67 1.78
C GLN A 47 0.32 8.79 2.31
N ALA A 48 -0.41 7.68 2.38
CA ALA A 48 -1.67 7.64 3.11
C ALA A 48 -1.40 7.24 4.58
N LEU A 49 -1.82 8.10 5.51
CA LEU A 49 -1.73 7.86 6.96
C LEU A 49 -3.07 7.43 7.56
N SER A 50 -4.16 7.59 6.81
CA SER A 50 -5.50 7.19 7.20
C SER A 50 -6.27 6.65 6.00
N VAL A 51 -7.35 5.91 6.25
CA VAL A 51 -8.22 5.42 5.17
C VAL A 51 -8.86 6.57 4.40
N LYS A 52 -9.23 7.65 5.10
CA LYS A 52 -9.79 8.85 4.49
C LYS A 52 -8.84 9.48 3.48
N GLU A 53 -7.56 9.59 3.83
CA GLU A 53 -6.52 10.05 2.90
C GLU A 53 -6.35 9.08 1.74
N ALA A 54 -6.31 7.77 2.01
CA ALA A 54 -6.16 6.75 0.99
C ALA A 54 -7.24 6.85 -0.11
N PHE A 55 -8.47 7.19 0.26
CA PHE A 55 -9.56 7.40 -0.70
C PHE A 55 -9.46 8.69 -1.50
N GLY A 56 -8.76 9.70 -1.01
CA GLY A 56 -8.57 10.97 -1.72
C GLY A 56 -7.42 10.95 -2.74
N LEU A 57 -6.56 9.92 -2.70
CA LEU A 57 -5.35 9.86 -3.50
C LEU A 57 -5.52 8.96 -4.74
N GLU A 58 -4.99 9.42 -5.88
CA GLU A 58 -4.88 8.59 -7.08
C GLU A 58 -3.64 7.69 -7.00
N LYS A 59 -2.49 8.25 -6.60
CA LYS A 59 -1.25 7.50 -6.43
C LYS A 59 -0.84 7.56 -4.98
N MET A 60 -0.83 6.41 -4.31
CA MET A 60 -0.53 6.37 -2.89
C MET A 60 0.37 5.22 -2.49
N PHE A 61 1.08 5.45 -1.39
CA PHE A 61 1.77 4.39 -0.67
C PHE A 61 1.40 4.35 0.80
N ILE A 62 1.40 3.14 1.36
CA ILE A 62 1.13 2.88 2.77
C ILE A 62 2.35 2.18 3.34
N ILE A 63 2.97 2.76 4.37
CA ILE A 63 4.03 2.10 5.11
C ILE A 63 3.38 1.20 6.16
N VAL A 64 3.56 -0.12 6.02
CA VAL A 64 2.95 -1.10 6.90
C VAL A 64 3.97 -1.64 7.90
N ASN A 65 3.56 -1.70 9.16
CA ASN A 65 4.28 -2.31 10.27
C ASN A 65 3.28 -2.76 11.35
N GLN A 66 3.80 -3.27 12.48
CA GLN A 66 2.96 -3.78 13.58
C GLN A 66 2.03 -2.73 14.22
N ASN A 67 2.35 -1.45 14.08
CA ASN A 67 1.56 -0.33 14.61
C ASN A 67 0.66 0.31 13.55
N THR A 68 0.60 -0.23 12.33
CA THR A 68 -0.31 0.29 11.30
C THR A 68 -1.74 0.23 11.79
N ASP A 69 -2.42 1.37 11.65
CA ASP A 69 -3.82 1.58 12.00
C ASP A 69 -4.72 0.46 11.44
N LYS A 70 -5.71 0.05 12.24
CA LYS A 70 -6.65 -1.01 11.87
C LYS A 70 -7.39 -0.65 10.58
N GLY A 71 -7.81 0.60 10.42
CA GLY A 71 -8.49 1.07 9.22
C GLY A 71 -7.62 0.88 7.98
N LEU A 72 -6.33 1.22 8.04
CA LEU A 72 -5.41 0.99 6.91
C LEU A 72 -5.20 -0.50 6.60
N ARG A 73 -5.18 -1.37 7.62
CA ARG A 73 -5.13 -2.83 7.41
C ARG A 73 -6.39 -3.35 6.75
N ASP A 74 -7.55 -2.91 7.21
CA ASP A 74 -8.86 -3.25 6.68
C ASP A 74 -9.00 -2.73 5.23
N PHE A 75 -8.48 -1.53 4.95
CA PHE A 75 -8.38 -0.99 3.60
C PHE A 75 -7.57 -1.93 2.70
N ILE A 76 -6.36 -2.33 3.12
CA ILE A 76 -5.49 -3.21 2.34
C ILE A 76 -6.16 -4.55 2.05
N SER A 77 -6.75 -5.19 3.07
CA SER A 77 -7.36 -6.51 2.91
C SER A 77 -8.63 -6.50 2.05
N GLN A 78 -9.38 -5.40 2.09
CA GLN A 78 -10.64 -5.27 1.36
C GLN A 78 -10.47 -4.63 -0.03
N TYR A 79 -9.41 -3.88 -0.30
CA TYR A 79 -9.20 -3.18 -1.57
C TYR A 79 -9.37 -4.08 -2.82
N PRO A 80 -8.84 -5.32 -2.86
CA PRO A 80 -9.03 -6.21 -4.01
C PRO A 80 -10.49 -6.62 -4.26
N THR A 81 -11.37 -6.51 -3.27
CA THR A 81 -12.77 -6.90 -3.38
C THR A 81 -13.64 -5.87 -4.11
N GLY A 82 -13.18 -4.62 -4.20
CA GLY A 82 -13.96 -3.50 -4.76
C GLY A 82 -14.99 -2.90 -3.81
N GLN A 83 -15.03 -3.36 -2.57
CA GLN A 83 -15.86 -2.81 -1.51
C GLN A 83 -15.04 -2.76 -0.23
N ILE A 84 -14.93 -1.57 0.36
CA ILE A 84 -14.21 -1.37 1.62
C ILE A 84 -15.23 -0.83 2.62
N GLU A 85 -15.55 -1.66 3.61
CA GLU A 85 -16.37 -1.26 4.75
C GLU A 85 -15.47 -0.60 5.81
N ILE A 86 -15.83 0.61 6.19
CA ILE A 86 -15.16 1.38 7.24
C ILE A 86 -16.18 1.66 8.33
N PHE A 87 -15.84 1.26 9.56
CA PHE A 87 -16.65 1.58 10.72
C PHE A 87 -16.25 2.94 11.29
N ASN A 88 -17.18 3.89 11.29
CA ASN A 88 -17.01 5.18 11.95
C ASN A 88 -17.43 5.04 13.43
N GLU A 89 -16.44 4.96 14.32
CA GLU A 89 -16.68 4.79 15.77
C GLU A 89 -17.38 6.00 16.41
N GLU A 90 -17.18 7.22 15.90
CA GLU A 90 -17.81 8.43 16.46
C GLU A 90 -19.32 8.44 16.20
N LEU A 91 -19.71 8.01 15.01
CA LEU A 91 -21.11 8.01 14.57
C LEU A 91 -21.79 6.64 14.78
N MET A 92 -21.03 5.61 15.13
CA MET A 92 -21.48 4.22 15.26
C MET A 92 -22.17 3.69 13.99
N VAL A 93 -21.63 4.04 12.82
CA VAL A 93 -22.16 3.64 11.50
C VAL A 93 -21.06 3.07 10.61
N SER A 94 -21.42 2.12 9.76
CA SER A 94 -20.54 1.62 8.69
C SER A 94 -20.79 2.40 7.41
N ASP A 95 -19.71 2.83 6.76
CA ASP A 95 -19.71 3.36 5.40
C ASP A 95 -19.09 2.33 4.45
N ILE A 96 -19.73 2.10 3.30
CA ILE A 96 -19.17 1.27 2.23
C ILE A 96 -18.60 2.19 1.18
N LEU A 97 -17.29 2.08 0.95
CA LEU A 97 -16.59 2.81 -0.08
C LEU A 97 -16.18 1.89 -1.22
N MET A 98 -16.36 2.36 -2.45
CA MET A 98 -15.96 1.64 -3.66
C MET A 98 -14.79 2.37 -4.30
N PRO A 99 -13.59 1.77 -4.36
CA PRO A 99 -12.45 2.40 -5.02
C PRO A 99 -12.69 2.48 -6.53
N GLU A 100 -12.44 3.65 -7.10
CA GLU A 100 -12.26 3.79 -8.55
C GLU A 100 -10.83 3.36 -8.88
N TYR A 101 -10.71 2.26 -9.63
CA TYR A 101 -9.39 1.70 -9.97
C TYR A 101 -8.72 2.46 -11.10
N ASP A 102 -9.49 3.03 -12.03
CA ASP A 102 -8.94 3.73 -13.18
C ASP A 102 -8.00 4.85 -12.73
N ASN A 103 -6.76 4.80 -13.21
CA ASN A 103 -5.65 5.71 -12.84
C ASN A 103 -5.23 5.67 -11.36
N ARG A 104 -5.79 4.78 -10.54
CA ARG A 104 -5.35 4.59 -9.15
C ARG A 104 -4.18 3.63 -9.07
N SER A 105 -3.20 3.94 -8.24
CA SER A 105 -2.03 3.11 -7.96
C SER A 105 -1.82 3.01 -6.46
N VAL A 106 -1.77 1.79 -5.93
CA VAL A 106 -1.56 1.54 -4.51
C VAL A 106 -0.29 0.74 -4.30
N VAL A 107 0.63 1.28 -3.50
CA VAL A 107 1.85 0.61 -3.08
C VAL A 107 1.82 0.34 -1.58
N ILE A 108 1.95 -0.91 -1.19
CA ILE A 108 2.22 -1.32 0.18
C ILE A 108 3.74 -1.40 0.33
N LEU A 109 4.29 -0.61 1.24
CA LEU A 109 5.73 -0.58 1.54
C LEU A 109 5.96 -1.19 2.93
N VAL A 110 6.78 -2.22 3.02
CA VAL A 110 7.02 -2.94 4.28
C VAL A 110 8.50 -3.29 4.43
N LYS A 111 9.04 -3.21 5.65
CA LYS A 111 10.37 -3.78 5.92
C LYS A 111 10.25 -5.29 6.02
N LYS A 112 11.27 -6.02 5.58
CA LYS A 112 11.28 -7.48 5.66
C LYS A 112 11.00 -8.02 7.08
N GLU A 113 11.57 -7.39 8.10
CA GLU A 113 11.35 -7.76 9.51
C GLU A 113 9.91 -7.52 9.99
N ASP A 114 9.25 -6.48 9.48
CA ASP A 114 7.86 -6.16 9.80
C ASP A 114 6.93 -7.16 9.11
N LEU A 115 7.22 -7.56 7.87
CA LEU A 115 6.45 -8.57 7.14
C LEU A 115 6.41 -9.90 7.90
N GLU A 116 7.57 -10.38 8.36
CA GLU A 116 7.67 -11.61 9.16
C GLU A 116 6.88 -11.51 10.48
N SER A 117 6.81 -10.31 11.06
CA SER A 117 6.06 -10.08 12.28
C SER A 117 4.55 -10.04 12.04
N LEU A 118 4.11 -9.40 10.96
CA LEU A 118 2.70 -9.31 10.57
C LEU A 118 2.11 -10.68 10.25
N GLN A 119 2.88 -11.54 9.59
CA GLN A 119 2.51 -12.93 9.31
C GLN A 119 2.28 -13.75 10.58
N LYS A 120 2.97 -13.44 11.68
CA LYS A 120 2.74 -14.09 12.99
C LYS A 120 1.49 -13.56 13.70
N SER A 121 0.98 -12.39 13.29
CA SER A 121 -0.23 -11.76 13.84
C SER A 121 -1.47 -11.98 12.96
N ASP A 122 -1.51 -13.07 12.19
CA ASP A 122 -2.59 -13.43 11.25
C ASP A 122 -2.90 -12.38 10.17
N PHE A 123 -1.98 -11.45 9.91
CA PHE A 123 -2.11 -10.46 8.84
C PHE A 123 -1.10 -10.73 7.73
N ASN A 124 -1.51 -11.55 6.76
CA ASN A 124 -0.66 -11.92 5.64
C ASN A 124 -0.81 -10.95 4.46
N LEU A 125 0.07 -9.95 4.41
CA LEU A 125 0.11 -8.97 3.31
C LEU A 125 0.24 -9.60 1.92
N LEU A 126 0.84 -10.78 1.82
CA LEU A 126 1.01 -11.48 0.54
C LEU A 126 -0.33 -11.95 -0.05
N ASP A 127 -1.35 -12.20 0.80
CA ASP A 127 -2.67 -12.66 0.34
C ASP A 127 -3.51 -11.51 -0.24
N PHE A 128 -3.13 -10.27 0.06
CA PHE A 128 -3.85 -9.05 -0.33
C PHE A 128 -3.08 -8.18 -1.31
N SER A 129 -1.98 -8.68 -1.86
CA SER A 129 -1.13 -7.94 -2.81
C SER A 129 -0.91 -8.72 -4.10
N GLY A 130 -0.66 -7.99 -5.18
CA GLY A 130 -0.41 -8.55 -6.51
C GLY A 130 1.08 -8.55 -6.82
N PRO A 131 1.56 -7.71 -7.77
CA PRO A 131 2.97 -7.62 -8.10
C PRO A 131 3.85 -7.29 -6.88
N VAL A 132 5.01 -7.95 -6.78
CA VAL A 132 5.97 -7.76 -5.69
C VAL A 132 7.31 -7.26 -6.23
N TYR A 133 7.89 -6.25 -5.57
CA TYR A 133 9.23 -5.73 -5.80
C TYR A 133 10.06 -5.78 -4.49
N GLN A 134 11.33 -6.21 -4.57
CA GLN A 134 12.18 -6.46 -3.39
C GLN A 134 13.67 -6.21 -3.65
#